data_AF-A0A7V0JW29-F1
#
_entry.id   AF-A0A7V0JW29-F1
#
_cell.length_a   1.000
_cell.length_b   1.000
_cell.length_c   1.000
_cell.angle_alpha   90.00
_cell.angle_beta   90.00
_cell.angle_gamma   90.00
#
_symmetry.space_group_name_H-M   'P 1'
#
loop_
_entity.id
_entity.type
_entity.pdbx_description
1 polymer ?
#
loop_
_entity_poly.entity_id
_entity_poly.type
_entity_poly.pdbx_seq_one_letter_code
_entity_poly.pdbx_strand_id
1 'polypeptide(L)' 'MEKLKDFLNFRWLITPRIMPYIFWIGVFIAIVMGLIDIVDGARAGDARLITQGIFTLFLGPIFVRMLCEWFLTFFR' A
#
# COMPACT_ATOMS: atom_id res chain seq x y z
N MET A 1 16.22 23.40 -12.65
CA MET A 1 16.74 23.66 -11.29
C MET A 1 15.63 24.02 -10.30
N GLU A 2 14.58 24.74 -10.69
CA GLU A 2 13.49 25.17 -9.78
C GLU A 2 12.66 24.00 -9.20
N LYS A 3 12.38 22.97 -10.01
CA LYS A 3 11.63 21.76 -9.62
C LYS A 3 12.25 20.96 -8.47
N LEU A 4 13.58 21.02 -8.29
CA LEU A 4 14.31 20.33 -7.22
C LEU A 4 14.11 21.03 -5.87
N LYS A 5 13.98 22.35 -5.84
CA LYS A 5 13.76 23.14 -4.63
C LYS A 5 12.37 22.94 -4.02
N ASP A 6 11.35 22.72 -4.86
CA ASP A 6 10.00 22.36 -4.41
C ASP A 6 9.90 20.91 -3.91
N PHE A 7 10.68 20.00 -4.50
CA PHE A 7 10.80 18.61 -4.03
C PHE A 7 11.51 18.53 -2.67
N LEU A 8 12.57 19.35 -2.48
CA LEU A 8 13.31 19.46 -1.23
C LEU A 8 12.56 20.21 -0.12
N ASN A 9 11.60 21.06 -0.47
CA ASN A 9 10.81 21.77 0.54
C ASN A 9 9.72 20.92 1.20
N PHE A 10 9.56 19.64 0.83
CA PHE A 10 8.56 18.69 1.37
C PHE A 10 7.10 19.17 1.36
N ARG A 11 6.84 20.40 0.89
CA ARG A 11 5.53 21.05 0.89
C ARG A 11 4.58 20.37 -0.10
N TRP A 12 5.12 19.82 -1.18
CA TRP A 12 4.36 19.06 -2.16
C TRP A 12 4.11 17.60 -1.72
N LEU A 13 5.11 16.93 -1.13
CA LEU A 13 5.01 15.53 -0.69
C LEU A 13 4.07 15.35 0.52
N ILE A 14 3.98 16.36 1.40
CA ILE A 14 3.13 16.36 2.60
C ILE A 14 1.68 16.82 2.31
N THR A 15 1.42 17.41 1.14
CA THR A 15 0.07 17.91 0.85
C THR A 15 -0.93 16.74 0.80
N PRO A 16 -2.12 16.84 1.46
CA PRO A 16 -3.17 15.81 1.45
C PRO A 16 -3.70 15.43 0.05
N ARG A 17 -3.22 16.09 -1.00
CA ARG A 17 -3.56 15.87 -2.40
C ARG A 17 -2.87 14.66 -3.02
N ILE A 18 -1.67 14.27 -2.56
CA ILE A 18 -0.93 13.11 -3.11
C ILE A 18 -1.31 11.81 -2.40
N MET A 19 -1.72 11.91 -1.14
CA MET A 19 -2.06 10.77 -0.30
C MET A 19 -3.07 9.78 -0.91
N PRO A 20 -4.15 10.23 -1.59
CA PRO A 20 -5.11 9.32 -2.21
C PRO A 20 -4.50 8.45 -3.31
N TYR A 21 -3.51 8.97 -4.05
CA TYR A 21 -2.81 8.23 -5.11
C TYR A 21 -1.91 7.15 -4.52
N ILE A 22 -1.15 7.48 -3.46
CA ILE A 22 -0.32 6.51 -2.74
C ILE A 22 -1.19 5.40 -2.14
N PHE A 23 -2.33 5.76 -1.56
CA PHE A 23 -3.30 4.81 -1.01
C PHE A 23 -3.76 3.82 -2.08
N TRP A 24 -4.24 4.32 -3.22
CA TRP A 24 -4.72 3.45 -4.30
C TRP A 24 -3.63 2.55 -4.87
N ILE A 25 -2.41 3.05 -5.02
CA ILE A 25 -1.26 2.25 -5.47
C ILE A 25 -0.93 1.15 -4.45
N GLY A 26 -0.88 1.49 -3.15
CA GLY A 26 -0.64 0.53 -2.08
C GLY A 26 -1.70 -0.57 -2.02
N VAL A 27 -2.98 -0.20 -2.16
CA VAL A 27 -4.09 -1.15 -2.24
C VAL A 27 -3.96 -2.05 -3.46
N PHE A 28 -3.64 -1.49 -4.63
CA PHE A 28 -3.46 -2.27 -5.85
C PHE A 28 -2.34 -3.31 -5.69
N ILE A 29 -1.20 -2.92 -5.11
CA ILE A 29 -0.09 -3.84 -4.84
C ILE A 29 -0.51 -4.94 -3.86
N ALA A 30 -1.23 -4.59 -2.78
CA ALA A 30 -1.70 -5.57 -1.80
C ALA A 30 -2.66 -6.61 -2.43
N ILE A 31 -3.56 -6.17 -3.30
CA ILE A 31 -4.48 -7.06 -4.03
C ILE A 31 -3.71 -7.99 -4.97
N VAL A 32 -2.76 -7.45 -5.73
CA VAL A 32 -1.95 -8.24 -6.67
C VAL A 32 -1.10 -9.28 -5.95
N MET A 33 -0.42 -8.89 -4.86
CA MET A 33 0.37 -9.81 -4.04
C MET A 33 -0.48 -10.91 -3.43
N GLY A 34 -1.64 -10.55 -2.85
CA GLY A 34 -2.57 -11.55 -2.29
C GLY A 34 -3.08 -12.54 -3.35
N LEU A 35 -3.32 -12.07 -4.58
CA LEU A 35 -3.73 -12.94 -5.68
C LEU A 35 -2.60 -13.89 -6.11
N ILE A 36 -1.36 -13.40 -6.18
CA ILE A 36 -0.18 -14.23 -6.49
C ILE A 36 -0.03 -15.33 -5.43
N ASP A 37 -0.09 -14.99 -4.14
CA ASP A 37 0.01 -15.95 -3.04
C ASP A 37 -1.08 -17.03 -3.11
N ILE A 38 -2.31 -16.67 -3.50
CA ILE A 38 -3.40 -17.64 -3.70
C ILE A 38 -3.11 -18.57 -4.88
N VAL A 39 -2.65 -18.03 -6.01
CA VAL A 39 -2.36 -18.83 -7.22
C VAL A 39 -1.18 -19.77 -6.98
N ASP A 40 -0.12 -19.29 -6.35
CA ASP A 40 1.05 -20.11 -6.03
C ASP A 40 0.74 -21.14 -4.93
N GLY A 41 -0.05 -20.78 -3.92
CA GLY A 41 -0.56 -21.72 -2.92
C GLY A 41 -1.43 -22.82 -3.53
N ALA A 42 -2.31 -22.46 -4.48
CA ALA A 42 -3.14 -23.43 -5.19
C ALA A 42 -2.31 -24.39 -6.07
N ARG A 43 -1.22 -23.91 -6.68
CA ARG A 43 -0.28 -24.73 -7.47
C ARG A 43 0.58 -25.65 -6.60
N ALA A 44 1.02 -25.15 -5.44
CA ALA A 44 1.87 -25.90 -4.52
C ALA A 44 1.07 -26.89 -3.64
N GLY A 45 -0.25 -26.78 -3.60
CA GLY A 45 -1.10 -27.55 -2.68
C GLY A 45 -0.94 -27.12 -1.22
N ASP A 46 -0.43 -25.91 -0.97
CA ASP A 46 -0.16 -25.40 0.37
C ASP A 46 -1.32 -24.53 0.86
N ALA A 47 -2.14 -25.11 1.75
CA ALA A 47 -3.26 -24.43 2.38
C ALA A 47 -2.83 -23.19 3.20
N ARG A 48 -1.57 -23.15 3.68
CA ARG A 48 -1.05 -22.02 4.45
C ARG A 48 -0.83 -20.79 3.57
N LEU A 49 -0.30 -20.99 2.36
CA LEU A 49 -0.09 -19.90 1.39
C LEU A 49 -1.41 -19.33 0.89
N ILE A 50 -2.41 -20.18 0.64
CA ILE A 50 -3.75 -19.76 0.21
C ILE A 50 -4.46 -18.94 1.31
N THR A 51 -4.41 -19.43 2.55
CA THR A 51 -5.00 -18.71 3.69
C THR A 51 -4.29 -17.38 3.93
N GLN A 52 -2.96 -17.35 3.85
CA GLN A 52 -2.18 -16.11 3.93
C GLN A 52 -2.55 -15.11 2.83
N GLY A 53 -2.67 -15.55 1.57
CA GLY A 53 -3.05 -14.67 0.47
C GLY A 53 -4.45 -14.07 0.64
N ILE A 54 -5.41 -14.85 1.16
CA ILE A 54 -6.76 -14.34 1.52
C ILE A 54 -6.66 -13.29 2.63
N PHE A 55 -5.90 -13.57 3.69
CA PHE A 55 -5.68 -12.60 4.75
C PHE A 55 -5.03 -11.32 4.22
N THR A 56 -4.02 -11.41 3.36
CA THR A 56 -3.36 -10.26 2.72
C THR A 56 -4.33 -9.45 1.86
N LEU A 57 -5.28 -10.09 1.16
CA LEU A 57 -6.27 -9.40 0.33
C LEU A 57 -7.19 -8.49 1.15
N PHE A 58 -7.55 -8.89 2.38
CA PHE A 58 -8.43 -8.11 3.27
C PHE A 58 -7.66 -7.20 4.22
N LEU A 59 -6.61 -7.72 4.88
CA LEU A 59 -5.78 -6.96 5.82
C LEU A 59 -4.86 -5.97 5.12
N GLY A 60 -4.37 -6.28 3.92
CA GLY A 60 -3.48 -5.40 3.17
C GLY A 60 -4.06 -4.00 2.95
N PRO A 61 -5.28 -3.86 2.38
CA PRO A 61 -5.93 -2.55 2.22
C PRO A 61 -6.17 -1.80 3.54
N ILE A 62 -6.52 -2.53 4.60
CA ILE A 62 -6.73 -1.95 5.95
C ILE A 62 -5.41 -1.43 6.51
N PHE A 63 -4.33 -2.18 6.34
CA PHE A 63 -2.99 -1.79 6.79
C PHE A 63 -2.47 -0.58 6.01
N VAL A 64 -2.69 -0.55 4.69
CA VAL A 64 -2.36 0.62 3.85
C VAL A 64 -3.12 1.87 4.32
N ARG A 65 -4.41 1.74 4.70
CA ARG A 65 -5.16 2.85 5.31
C ARG A 65 -4.54 3.33 6.61
N MET A 66 -4.23 2.40 7.51
CA MET A 66 -3.68 2.72 8.82
C MET A 66 -2.33 3.43 8.72
N LEU A 67 -1.45 2.92 7.84
CA LEU A 67 -0.19 3.59 7.51
C LEU A 67 -0.45 5.00 6.96
N CYS A 68 -1.41 5.16 6.05
CA CYS A 68 -1.72 6.47 5.50
C CYS A 68 -2.16 7.49 6.57
N GLU A 69 -3.03 7.10 7.49
CA GLU A 69 -3.44 7.95 8.62
C GLU A 69 -2.28 8.29 9.55
N TRP A 70 -1.39 7.33 9.79
CA TRP A 70 -0.21 7.54 10.63
C TRP A 70 0.77 8.55 10.00
N PHE A 71 1.03 8.42 8.70
CA PHE A 71 1.82 9.39 7.94
C PHE A 71 1.19 10.78 7.94
N LEU A 72 -0.11 10.90 7.69
CA LEU A 72 -0.81 12.19 7.75
C LEU A 72 -0.76 12.82 9.14
N THR A 73 -0.83 12.01 10.20
CA THR A 73 -0.77 12.49 11.59
C THR A 73 0.63 12.95 11.99
N PHE A 74 1.68 12.27 11.51
CA PHE A 74 3.07 12.63 11.80
C PHE A 74 3.49 13.96 11.16
N PHE A 75 2.95 14.26 9.97
CA PHE A 75 3.25 15.49 9.24
C PHE A 75 2.24 16.62 9.45
N ARG A 76 1.24 16.41 10.33
CA ARG A 76 0.32 17.44 10.80
C ARG A 76 0.96 18.24 11.94
#